data_AF-A0A9E5M8I4-F1
#
_entry.id   AF-A0A9E5M8I4-F1
#
_cell.length_a   1.000
_cell.length_b   1.000
_cell.length_c   1.000
_cell.angle_alpha   90.00
_cell.angle_beta   90.00
_cell.angle_gamma   90.00
#
_symmetry.space_group_name_H-M   'P 1'
#
loop_
_entity.id
_entity.type
_entity.pdbx_description
1 polymer ?
#
loop_
_entity_poly.entity_id
_entity_poly.type
_entity_poly.pdbx_seq_one_letter_code
_entity_poly.pdbx_strand_id
1 'polypeptide(L)'
;MTKLYEKNPPLWEDMLIACREATVSIDLEQFIFVNDEIGRQFIDICAERAAKGVRVRFLWDDAGSWNFLGSFLIAELSRKGVQAAFFNTWIP
;
A
#
# COMPACT_ATOMS: atom_id res chain seq x y z
N MET A 1 15.67 11.17 12.58
CA MET A 1 16.93 10.98 11.84
C MET A 1 16.56 10.72 10.40
N THR A 2 17.07 11.50 9.45
CA THR A 2 16.74 11.34 8.03
C THR A 2 17.60 10.23 7.43
N LYS A 3 16.99 9.28 6.74
CA LYS A 3 17.69 8.25 5.95
C LYS A 3 17.57 8.60 4.47
N LEU A 4 18.66 8.43 3.73
CA LEU A 4 18.71 8.59 2.27
C LEU A 4 19.14 7.25 1.67
N TYR A 5 18.48 6.84 0.59
CA TYR A 5 18.75 5.58 -0.09
C TYR A 5 19.10 5.87 -1.55
N GLU A 6 20.14 5.22 -2.06
CA GLU A 6 20.54 5.31 -3.47
C GLU A 6 19.79 4.32 -4.36
N LYS A 7 19.18 3.30 -3.76
CA LYS A 7 18.48 2.21 -4.44
C LYS A 7 17.19 1.86 -3.71
N ASN A 8 16.25 1.31 -4.47
CA ASN A 8 14.93 0.98 -3.95
C ASN A 8 14.90 -0.22 -2.98
N PRO A 9 15.64 -1.33 -3.17
CA PRO A 9 15.56 -2.48 -2.25
C PRO A 9 15.78 -2.14 -0.76
N PRO A 10 16.84 -1.42 -0.36
CA PRO A 10 17.02 -1.07 1.05
C PRO A 10 15.96 -0.07 1.55
N LEU A 11 15.44 0.79 0.66
CA LEU A 11 14.32 1.67 0.99
C LEU A 11 13.05 0.85 1.29
N TRP A 12 12.72 -0.12 0.44
CA TRP A 12 11.54 -0.96 0.62
C TRP A 12 11.62 -1.79 1.90
N GLU A 13 12.77 -2.36 2.22
CA GLU A 13 12.98 -3.09 3.47
C GLU A 13 12.70 -2.22 4.71
N ASP A 14 13.27 -1.00 4.74
CA ASP A 14 13.04 -0.07 5.85
C ASP A 14 11.58 0.42 5.90
N MET A 15 10.92 0.60 4.74
CA MET A 15 9.49 0.93 4.69
C MET A 15 8.63 -0.21 5.24
N LEU A 16 8.95 -1.47 4.93
CA LEU A 16 8.22 -2.64 5.46
C LEU A 16 8.39 -2.75 6.97
N ILE A 17 9.58 -2.47 7.51
CA ILE A 17 9.82 -2.40 8.96
C ILE A 17 8.96 -1.30 9.58
N ALA A 18 8.98 -0.08 9.00
CA ALA A 18 8.16 1.03 9.47
C ALA A 18 6.66 0.70 9.47
N CYS A 19 6.17 0.00 8.45
CA CYS A 19 4.79 -0.48 8.39
C CYS A 19 4.50 -1.48 9.53
N ARG A 20 5.38 -2.45 9.80
CA ARG A 20 5.19 -3.43 10.89
C ARG A 20 5.12 -2.77 12.26
N GLU A 21 5.88 -1.70 12.48
CA GLU A 21 5.98 -0.98 13.75
C GLU A 21 4.89 0.08 13.94
N ALA A 22 4.22 0.52 12.87
CA ALA A 22 3.23 1.59 12.90
C ALA A 22 2.08 1.30 13.89
N THR A 23 1.82 2.23 14.83
CA THR A 23 0.80 2.08 15.87
C THR A 23 -0.46 2.92 15.65
N VAL A 24 -0.41 3.92 14.77
CA VAL A 24 -1.50 4.89 14.57
C VAL A 24 -2.07 4.80 13.16
N SER A 25 -1.25 5.08 12.14
CA SER A 25 -1.66 4.95 10.75
C SER A 25 -0.53 4.57 9.81
N ILE A 26 -0.92 4.05 8.64
CA ILE A 26 -0.09 3.86 7.46
C ILE A 26 -0.84 4.51 6.29
N ASP A 27 -0.20 5.46 5.65
CA ASP A 27 -0.74 6.21 4.52
C ASP A 27 0.26 6.05 3.36
N LEU A 28 -0.11 5.27 2.34
CA LEU A 28 0.76 4.94 1.22
C LEU A 28 0.15 5.45 -0.09
N GLU A 29 0.82 6.42 -0.69
CA GLU A 29 0.49 6.97 -2.00
C GLU A 29 1.54 6.50 -3.01
N GLN A 30 1.11 5.96 -4.16
CA GLN A 30 2.02 5.51 -5.21
C GLN A 30 1.45 5.77 -6.61
N PHE A 31 2.32 6.18 -7.53
CA PHE A 31 2.00 6.24 -8.95
C PHE A 31 1.86 4.82 -9.53
N ILE A 32 2.87 3.98 -9.38
CA ILE A 32 2.83 2.57 -9.79
C ILE A 32 2.81 1.69 -8.55
N PHE A 33 1.73 0.92 -8.42
CA PHE A 33 1.69 -0.23 -7.52
C PHE A 33 1.59 -1.50 -8.38
N VAL A 34 2.25 -2.58 -7.98
CA VAL A 34 2.24 -3.86 -8.70
C VAL A 34 2.03 -5.00 -7.71
N ASN A 35 1.26 -6.03 -8.09
CA ASN A 35 1.02 -7.22 -7.26
C ASN A 35 2.13 -8.27 -7.40
N ASP A 36 3.37 -7.82 -7.28
CA ASP A 36 4.57 -8.65 -7.28
C ASP A 36 4.96 -9.03 -5.85
N GLU A 37 6.16 -9.60 -5.69
CA GLU A 37 6.65 -10.04 -4.38
C GLU A 37 6.65 -8.89 -3.35
N ILE A 38 7.14 -7.71 -3.73
CA ILE A 38 7.24 -6.59 -2.79
C ILE A 38 5.85 -5.98 -2.51
N GLY A 39 5.02 -5.82 -3.53
CA GLY A 39 3.66 -5.31 -3.37
C GLY A 39 2.81 -6.20 -2.45
N ARG A 40 2.95 -7.52 -2.56
CA ARG A 40 2.28 -8.47 -1.65
C ARG A 40 2.74 -8.33 -0.22
N GLN A 41 4.03 -8.15 0.03
CA GLN A 41 4.54 -7.91 1.38
C GLN A 41 3.94 -6.64 2.00
N PHE A 42 3.82 -5.56 1.22
CA PHE A 42 3.14 -4.35 1.68
C PHE A 42 1.66 -4.61 2.00
N ILE A 43 0.94 -5.29 1.12
CA ILE A 43 -0.47 -5.65 1.32
C ILE A 43 -0.65 -6.46 2.61
N ASP A 44 0.15 -7.51 2.79
CA ASP A 44 0.01 -8.44 3.91
C ASP A 44 0.33 -7.78 5.25
N ILE A 45 1.44 -7.03 5.33
CA ILE A 45 1.81 -6.29 6.55
C ILE A 45 0.74 -5.25 6.88
N CYS A 46 0.30 -4.47 5.89
CA CYS A 46 -0.70 -3.43 6.13
C CYS A 46 -2.05 -4.02 6.55
N ALA A 47 -2.46 -5.15 5.96
CA ALA A 47 -3.65 -5.88 6.39
C ALA A 47 -3.52 -6.39 7.83
N GLU A 48 -2.36 -6.93 8.22
CA GLU A 48 -2.10 -7.37 9.59
C GLU A 48 -2.20 -6.18 10.58
N ARG A 49 -1.63 -5.03 10.23
CA ARG A 49 -1.71 -3.81 11.05
C ARG A 49 -3.14 -3.27 11.13
N ALA A 50 -3.89 -3.29 10.03
CA ALA A 50 -5.29 -2.91 10.01
C ALA A 50 -6.12 -3.78 10.96
N ALA A 51 -5.90 -5.10 10.96
CA ALA A 51 -6.54 -6.03 11.90
C ALA A 51 -6.18 -5.74 13.38
N LYS A 52 -5.04 -5.09 13.64
CA LYS A 52 -4.60 -4.64 14.97
C LYS A 52 -5.03 -3.20 15.31
N GLY A 53 -5.92 -2.60 14.52
CA GLY A 53 -6.50 -1.27 14.78
C GLY A 53 -5.71 -0.09 14.23
N VAL A 54 -4.66 -0.32 13.44
CA VAL A 54 -3.92 0.75 12.74
C VAL A 54 -4.73 1.21 11.55
N ARG A 55 -4.92 2.52 11.35
CA ARG A 55 -5.61 3.04 10.17
C ARG A 55 -4.72 2.89 8.94
N VAL A 56 -5.17 2.15 7.92
CA VAL A 56 -4.41 1.97 6.68
C VAL A 56 -5.17 2.58 5.50
N ARG A 57 -4.50 3.45 4.73
CA ARG A 57 -5.01 4.04 3.49
C ARG A 57 -4.00 3.88 2.35
N PHE A 58 -4.48 3.34 1.24
CA PHE A 58 -3.76 3.27 -0.03
C PHE A 58 -4.41 4.23 -1.03
N LEU A 59 -3.57 5.06 -1.67
CA LEU A 59 -3.97 5.94 -2.76
C LEU A 59 -3.09 5.64 -3.97
N TRP A 60 -3.67 5.14 -5.04
CA TRP A 60 -2.94 4.68 -6.22
C TRP A 60 -3.34 5.44 -7.47
N ASP A 61 -2.40 5.70 -8.38
CA ASP A 61 -2.75 6.33 -9.67
C ASP A 61 -3.45 5.31 -10.57
N ASP A 62 -4.55 5.72 -11.19
CA ASP A 62 -5.39 4.88 -12.06
C ASP A 62 -4.59 4.31 -13.25
N ALA A 63 -3.79 5.14 -13.92
CA ALA A 63 -3.02 4.73 -15.09
C ALA A 63 -1.82 3.85 -14.69
N GLY A 64 -1.11 4.23 -13.64
CA GLY A 64 0.05 3.47 -13.14
C GLY A 64 -0.32 2.16 -12.43
N SER A 65 -1.57 2.01 -11.99
CA SER A 65 -2.05 0.86 -11.23
C SER A 65 -3.18 0.11 -11.94
N TRP A 66 -3.23 0.18 -13.28
CA TRP A 66 -4.27 -0.38 -14.12
C TRP A 66 -4.58 -1.87 -13.84
N ASN A 67 -3.58 -2.66 -13.44
CA ASN A 67 -3.74 -4.07 -13.08
C ASN A 67 -4.67 -4.31 -11.87
N PHE A 68 -4.98 -3.27 -11.10
CA PHE A 68 -5.87 -3.34 -9.94
C PHE A 68 -7.28 -2.83 -10.21
N LEU A 69 -7.51 -2.17 -11.34
CA LEU A 69 -8.82 -1.64 -11.71
C LEU A 69 -9.79 -2.78 -12.00
N GLY A 70 -10.93 -2.77 -11.32
CA GLY A 70 -11.93 -3.83 -11.39
C GLY A 70 -11.48 -5.18 -10.79
N SER A 71 -10.32 -5.23 -10.13
CA SER A 71 -9.82 -6.46 -9.51
C SER A 71 -10.55 -6.77 -8.19
N PHE A 72 -10.65 -8.05 -7.86
CA PHE A 72 -11.17 -8.50 -6.56
C PHE A 72 -10.33 -8.01 -5.37
N LEU A 73 -9.11 -7.50 -5.62
CA LEU A 73 -8.21 -7.07 -4.58
C LEU A 73 -8.77 -5.90 -3.76
N ILE A 74 -9.47 -4.94 -4.36
CA ILE A 74 -10.04 -3.82 -3.60
C ILE A 74 -11.07 -4.32 -2.57
N ALA A 75 -11.91 -5.28 -2.98
CA ALA A 75 -12.84 -5.92 -2.07
C ALA A 75 -12.12 -6.76 -1.00
N GLU A 76 -11.00 -7.39 -1.33
CA GLU A 76 -10.17 -8.11 -0.37
C GLU A 76 -9.50 -7.18 0.65
N LEU A 77 -8.90 -6.08 0.20
CA LEU A 77 -8.30 -5.05 1.04
C LEU A 77 -9.33 -4.44 1.99
N SER A 78 -10.51 -4.10 1.46
CA SER A 78 -11.62 -3.59 2.26
C SER A 78 -12.04 -4.57 3.37
N ARG A 79 -12.18 -5.87 3.05
CA ARG A 79 -12.47 -6.92 4.05
C ARG A 79 -11.36 -7.07 5.09
N LYS A 80 -10.12 -6.77 4.73
CA LYS A 80 -8.95 -6.75 5.62
C LYS A 80 -8.81 -5.43 6.40
N GLY A 81 -9.76 -4.50 6.28
CA GLY A 81 -9.75 -3.21 6.98
C GLY A 81 -8.85 -2.15 6.35
N VAL A 82 -8.34 -2.39 5.14
CA VAL A 82 -7.53 -1.43 4.38
C VAL A 82 -8.44 -0.61 3.48
N GLN A 83 -8.31 0.72 3.55
CA GLN A 83 -9.02 1.64 2.66
C GLN A 83 -8.17 1.85 1.41
N ALA A 84 -8.69 1.54 0.24
CA ALA A 84 -7.99 1.74 -1.03
C ALA A 84 -8.84 2.60 -1.96
N ALA A 85 -8.19 3.59 -2.58
CA ALA A 85 -8.80 4.47 -3.57
C ALA A 85 -7.82 4.73 -4.71
N PHE A 86 -8.37 5.14 -5.85
CA PHE A 86 -7.59 5.56 -7.00
C PHE A 86 -7.70 7.08 -7.20
N PHE A 87 -6.63 7.71 -7.67
CA PHE A 87 -6.63 9.11 -8.10
C PHE A 87 -6.36 9.22 -9.60
N ASN A 88 -6.70 10.36 -10.20
CA ASN A 88 -6.68 10.58 -11.65
C ASN A 88 -7.49 9.53 -12.43
N THR A 89 -8.66 9.14 -11.90
CA THR A 89 -9.49 8.12 -12.53
C THR A 89 -10.00 8.59 -13.88
N TRP A 90 -9.77 7.78 -14.91
CA TRP A 90 -10.32 8.02 -16.26
C TRP A 90 -11.82 7.73 -16.31
N ILE A 91 -12.32 7.01 -15.30
CA ILE A 91 -13.74 6.73 -15.09
C ILE A 91 -14.23 7.66 -13.96
N PRO A 92 -15.26 8.49 -14.21
CA PRO A 92 -15.77 9.47 -13.26
C PRO A 92 -16.48 8.85 -12.06
#